data_AF-A0A944YTF4-F1
#
_entry.id   AF-A0A944YTF4-F1
#
_cell.length_a   1.000
_cell.length_b   1.000
_cell.length_c   1.000
_cell.angle_alpha   90.00
_cell.angle_beta   90.00
_cell.angle_gamma   90.00
#
_symmetry.space_group_name_H-M   'P 1'
#
loop_
_entity.id
_entity.type
_entity.pdbx_description
1 polymer ?
#
loop_
_entity_poly.entity_id
_entity_poly.type
_entity_poly.pdbx_seq_one_letter_code
_entity_poly.pdbx_strand_id
1 'polypeptide(L)' 'MEEQNKCSFCGRTEAETKYLIKGISGNICEECINM' A
#
# COMPACT_ATOMS: atom_id res chain seq x y z
N MET A 1 1.63 -13.99 -12.88
CA MET A 1 1.27 -13.92 -11.46
C MET A 1 1.43 -12.47 -11.06
N GLU A 2 0.34 -11.73 -10.95
CA GLU A 2 0.40 -10.30 -10.60
C GLU A 2 0.76 -10.19 -9.12
N GLU A 3 1.96 -9.72 -8.82
CA GLU A 3 2.34 -9.31 -7.47
C GLU A 3 1.43 -8.14 -7.08
N GLN A 4 0.38 -8.48 -6.32
CA GLN A 4 -0.60 -7.52 -5.81
C GLN A 4 0.14 -6.57 -4.86
N ASN A 5 0.49 -5.38 -5.36
CA ASN A 5 1.06 -4.31 -4.58
C ASN A 5 0.01 -3.87 -3.57
N LYS A 6 0.25 -4.26 -2.31
CA LYS A 6 -0.63 -4.01 -1.18
C LYS A 6 0.14 -3.35 -0.06
N CYS A 7 -0.55 -2.49 0.67
CA CYS A 7 -0.07 -1.86 1.88
C CYS A 7 0.26 -2.96 2.90
N SER A 8 1.49 -2.95 3.40
CA SER A 8 1.98 -3.88 4.42
C SER A 8 1.33 -3.67 5.79
N PHE A 9 0.65 -2.53 6.00
CA PHE A 9 0.05 -2.17 7.28
C PHE A 9 -1.44 -2.51 7.34
N CYS A 10 -2.25 -2.01 6.40
CA CYS A 10 -3.70 -2.24 6.36
C CYS A 10 -4.14 -3.32 5.37
N GLY A 11 -3.23 -3.80 4.50
CA GLY A 11 -3.53 -4.84 3.51
C GLY A 11 -4.20 -4.36 2.22
N ARG A 12 -4.57 -3.06 2.11
CA ARG A 12 -5.22 -2.50 0.92
C ARG A 12 -4.33 -2.54 -0.31
N THR A 13 -4.90 -2.85 -1.45
CA THR A 13 -4.22 -2.88 -2.76
C THR A 13 -4.10 -1.48 -3.39
N GLU A 14 -3.25 -1.33 -4.42
CA GLU A 14 -3.20 -0.09 -5.24
C GLU A 14 -4.57 0.31 -5.80
N ALA A 15 -5.49 -0.63 -6.03
CA ALA A 15 -6.84 -0.33 -6.50
C ALA A 15 -7.76 0.25 -5.41
N GLU A 16 -7.46 -0.01 -4.14
CA GLU A 16 -8.24 0.43 -2.98
C GLU A 16 -7.74 1.74 -2.37
N THR A 17 -6.57 2.21 -2.81
CA THR A 17 -5.89 3.39 -2.23
C THR A 17 -5.56 4.37 -3.35
N LYS A 18 -5.70 5.67 -3.11
CA LYS A 18 -5.38 6.67 -4.13
C LYS A 18 -3.85 6.84 -4.29
N TYR A 19 -3.07 6.60 -3.24
CA TYR A 19 -1.61 6.50 -3.27
C TYR A 19 -1.11 5.31 -2.46
N LEU A 20 -0.29 4.48 -3.10
CA LEU A 20 0.53 3.45 -2.46
C LEU A 20 2.02 3.76 -2.67
N ILE A 21 2.71 4.05 -1.59
CA ILE A 21 4.15 4.32 -1.59
C ILE A 21 4.87 2.98 -1.45
N LYS A 22 5.67 2.63 -2.46
CA LYS A 22 6.47 1.40 -2.47
C LYS A 22 7.83 1.65 -1.83
N GLY A 23 8.10 0.98 -0.71
CA GLY A 23 9.38 1.05 0.01
C GLY A 23 10.18 -0.24 -0.14
N ILE A 24 11.47 -0.18 0.15
CA ILE A 24 12.39 -1.33 0.10
C ILE A 24 11.95 -2.45 1.06
N SER A 25 11.37 -2.09 2.20
CA SER A 25 10.95 -3.02 3.26
C SER A 25 9.44 -3.26 3.32
N GLY A 26 8.66 -2.65 2.43
CA GLY A 26 7.19 -2.74 2.45
C GLY A 26 6.52 -1.54 1.82
N ASN A 27 5.23 -1.68 1.53
CA ASN A 27 4.43 -0.62 0.92
C ASN A 27 3.52 0.02 1.97
N ILE A 28 3.31 1.32 1.89
CA ILE A 28 2.41 2.05 2.79
C ILE A 28 1.46 2.93 1.98
N CYS A 29 0.17 2.93 2.32
CA CYS A 29 -0.82 3.78 1.65
C CYS A 29 -1.03 5.10 2.38
N GLU A 30 -1.57 6.11 1.69
CA GLU A 30 -1.85 7.43 2.28
C GLU A 30 -2.72 7.35 3.54
N GLU A 31 -3.70 6.45 3.56
CA GLU A 31 -4.62 6.28 4.70
C GLU A 31 -3.88 5.87 5.97
N CYS A 32 -2.78 5.12 5.87
CA CYS A 32 -1.97 4.72 7.02
C CYS A 32 -1.01 5.83 7.46
N ILE A 33 -0.72 6.81 6.59
CA ILE A 33 0.15 7.95 6.90
C ILE A 33 -0.65 9.08 7.56
N ASN A 34 -1.90 9.26 7.14
CA ASN A 34 -2.79 10.31 7.65
C ASN A 34 -3.54 9.91 8.93
N MET A 35 -3.28 8.72 9.49
CA MET A 35 -3.97 8.16 10.65
C MET A 35 -3.26 8.45 11.97
#